data_AF-A0A9N9Z3F5-F1
#
_entry.id   AF-A0A9N9Z3F5-F1
#
_cell.length_a   1.000
_cell.length_b   1.000
_cell.length_c   1.000
_cell.angle_alpha   90.00
_cell.angle_beta   90.00
_cell.angle_gamma   90.00
#
_symmetry.space_group_name_H-M   'P 1'
#
loop_
_entity.id
_entity.type
_entity.pdbx_description
1 polymer ?
#
loop_
_entity_poly.entity_id
_entity_poly.type
_entity_poly.pdbx_seq_one_letter_code
_entity_poly.pdbx_strand_id
1 'polypeptide(L)'
;MVSTYEHFVAFGVDNGGLERLLRLFQSFFMILTSYPVLIAQLMPTHPVSVHIATETCLKQLQGTLNVTRRSFRLFRFLEAFNASYTLYLTETKTIETWLDVASKSSLATFGMLESVTLPDLLGVDHLEFFGPAQTAKINVDAQIFWFIGLYASAVSTAIKLVRILAYSPVPQTGEGFGTGKDTKEKSGSEKEEGKEEKIENEKKLLKEAAEKRKEERKEWAKKVSKETSLLGQKLLADVLDLIIPASAMGWVKVDAGIIGIAMWSTSVLTGLDAWRRVGRDLERRQAA
;
A
#
# COMPACT_ATOMS: atom_id res chain seq x y z
N MET A 1 7.19 -20.49 -15.87
CA MET A 1 6.81 -19.07 -16.00
C MET A 1 5.33 -19.04 -16.20
N VAL A 2 4.59 -18.35 -15.32
CA VAL A 2 3.13 -18.21 -15.43
C VAL A 2 2.83 -17.48 -16.75
N SER A 3 1.89 -18.01 -17.54
CA SER A 3 1.48 -17.35 -18.77
C SER A 3 0.74 -16.05 -18.47
N THR A 4 0.94 -15.00 -19.28
CA THR A 4 0.19 -13.73 -19.15
C THR A 4 -1.32 -13.96 -19.13
N TYR A 5 -1.79 -14.96 -19.87
CA TYR A 5 -3.19 -15.36 -19.87
C TYR A 5 -3.65 -15.89 -18.51
N GLU A 6 -2.87 -16.77 -17.86
CA GLU A 6 -3.19 -17.31 -16.53
C GLU A 6 -3.19 -16.22 -15.47
N HIS A 7 -2.25 -15.27 -15.53
CA HIS A 7 -2.26 -14.08 -14.68
C HIS A 7 -3.53 -13.26 -14.85
N PHE A 8 -3.94 -13.00 -16.09
CA PHE A 8 -5.12 -12.23 -16.38
C PHE A 8 -6.40 -12.91 -15.86
N VAL A 9 -6.52 -14.23 -16.08
CA VAL A 9 -7.65 -15.03 -15.57
C VAL A 9 -7.71 -14.97 -14.05
N ALA A 10 -6.59 -15.16 -13.36
CA ALA A 10 -6.55 -15.11 -11.90
C ALA A 10 -6.84 -13.73 -11.33
N PHE A 11 -6.39 -12.66 -12.00
CA PHE A 11 -6.72 -11.29 -11.61
C PHE A 11 -8.20 -10.98 -11.82
N GLY A 12 -8.79 -11.50 -12.91
CA GLY A 12 -10.20 -11.31 -13.24
C GLY A 12 -11.18 -11.93 -12.23
N VAL A 13 -10.73 -12.84 -11.36
CA VAL A 13 -11.52 -13.42 -10.27
C VAL A 13 -11.09 -12.93 -8.89
N ASP A 14 -10.08 -12.05 -8.80
CA ASP A 14 -9.64 -11.47 -7.53
C ASP A 14 -10.52 -10.28 -7.16
N ASN A 15 -11.38 -10.45 -6.15
CA ASN A 15 -12.27 -9.40 -5.65
C ASN A 15 -11.54 -8.09 -5.31
N GLY A 16 -10.31 -8.19 -4.80
CA GLY A 16 -9.50 -7.02 -4.46
C GLY A 16 -9.04 -6.24 -5.70
N GLY A 17 -8.56 -6.94 -6.73
CA GLY A 17 -8.13 -6.39 -8.01
C GLY A 17 -9.28 -5.77 -8.78
N LEU A 18 -10.42 -6.47 -8.83
CA LEU A 18 -11.65 -5.95 -9.42
C LEU A 18 -12.13 -4.66 -8.74
N GLU A 19 -12.13 -4.60 -7.41
CA GLU A 19 -12.50 -3.37 -6.69
C GLU A 19 -11.60 -2.18 -7.06
N ARG A 20 -10.27 -2.40 -7.14
CA ARG A 20 -9.32 -1.36 -7.55
C ARG A 20 -9.52 -0.94 -9.01
N LEU A 21 -9.86 -1.87 -9.89
CA LEU A 21 -10.18 -1.59 -11.29
C LEU A 21 -11.46 -0.74 -11.41
N LEU A 22 -12.50 -1.06 -10.65
CA LEU A 22 -13.72 -0.26 -10.58
C LEU A 22 -13.44 1.13 -10.00
N ARG A 23 -12.56 1.24 -8.99
CA ARG A 23 -12.10 2.54 -8.44
C ARG A 23 -11.41 3.37 -9.52
N LEU A 24 -10.58 2.74 -10.36
CA LEU A 24 -9.90 3.37 -11.48
C LEU A 24 -10.92 3.93 -12.48
N PHE A 25 -11.92 3.13 -12.90
CA PHE A 25 -12.97 3.61 -13.81
C PHE A 25 -13.78 4.75 -13.20
N GLN A 26 -14.18 4.64 -11.92
CA GLN A 26 -14.89 5.72 -11.23
C GLN A 26 -14.06 7.01 -11.20
N SER A 27 -12.76 6.92 -10.92
CA SER A 27 -11.88 8.09 -10.89
C SER A 27 -11.70 8.73 -12.26
N PHE A 28 -11.60 7.91 -13.31
CA PHE A 28 -11.51 8.37 -14.69
C PHE A 28 -12.77 9.16 -15.09
N PHE A 29 -13.96 8.64 -14.78
CA PHE A 29 -15.20 9.36 -15.04
C PHE A 29 -15.34 10.63 -14.19
N MET A 30 -14.86 10.62 -12.95
CA MET A 30 -14.86 11.81 -12.11
C MET A 30 -14.00 12.93 -12.69
N ILE A 31 -12.82 12.60 -13.23
CA ILE A 31 -11.96 13.55 -13.95
C ILE A 31 -12.68 14.08 -15.19
N LEU A 32 -13.27 13.19 -16.00
CA LEU A 32 -14.00 13.57 -17.22
C LEU A 32 -15.16 14.52 -16.93
N THR A 33 -15.93 14.28 -15.85
CA THR A 33 -17.04 15.15 -15.44
C THR A 33 -16.59 16.45 -14.75
N SER A 34 -15.37 16.51 -14.24
CA SER A 34 -14.83 17.72 -13.59
C SER A 34 -14.22 18.70 -14.59
N TYR A 35 -13.83 18.21 -15.77
CA TYR A 35 -13.28 19.02 -16.85
C TYR A 35 -14.13 18.87 -18.12
N PRO A 36 -15.22 19.67 -18.29
CA PRO A 36 -16.16 19.54 -19.41
C PRO A 36 -15.51 19.63 -20.80
N VAL A 37 -14.37 20.32 -20.91
CA VAL A 37 -13.56 20.38 -22.14
C VAL A 37 -13.18 18.98 -22.62
N LEU A 38 -12.90 18.03 -21.73
CA LEU A 38 -12.55 16.66 -22.09
C LEU A 38 -13.72 15.92 -22.76
N ILE A 39 -14.96 16.16 -22.30
CA ILE A 39 -16.17 15.59 -22.93
C ILE A 39 -16.35 16.18 -24.33
N ALA A 40 -16.17 17.50 -24.47
CA ALA A 40 -16.26 18.17 -25.76
C ALA A 40 -15.19 17.67 -26.76
N GLN A 41 -13.97 17.39 -26.29
CA GLN A 41 -12.90 16.82 -27.12
C GLN A 41 -13.16 15.36 -27.51
N LEU A 42 -13.80 14.57 -26.64
CA LEU A 42 -14.16 13.19 -26.94
C LEU A 42 -15.30 13.10 -27.97
N MET A 43 -16.17 14.11 -28.00
CA MET A 43 -17.36 14.17 -28.85
C MET A 43 -17.49 15.54 -29.57
N PRO A 44 -16.53 15.89 -30.45
CA PRO A 44 -16.42 17.23 -31.01
C PRO A 44 -17.55 17.59 -31.99
N THR A 45 -18.18 16.59 -32.59
CA THR A 45 -19.27 16.75 -33.57
C THR A 45 -20.66 16.79 -32.93
N HIS A 46 -20.77 16.56 -31.62
CA HIS A 46 -22.05 16.48 -30.92
C HIS A 46 -22.47 17.84 -30.35
N PRO A 47 -23.79 18.15 -30.33
CA PRO A 47 -24.30 19.39 -29.77
C PRO A 47 -24.12 19.44 -28.23
N VAL A 48 -24.11 20.66 -27.68
CA VAL A 48 -23.92 20.91 -26.24
C VAL A 48 -24.92 20.17 -25.35
N SER A 49 -26.16 19.99 -25.82
CA SER A 49 -27.19 19.23 -25.10
C SER A 49 -26.79 17.78 -24.85
N VAL A 50 -26.08 17.15 -25.80
CA VAL A 50 -25.56 15.78 -25.64
C VAL A 50 -24.42 15.76 -24.62
N HIS A 51 -23.55 16.77 -24.61
CA HIS A 51 -22.47 16.86 -23.62
C HIS A 51 -23.01 16.93 -22.18
N ILE A 52 -24.05 17.72 -21.94
CA ILE A 52 -24.71 17.84 -20.62
C ILE A 52 -25.37 16.51 -20.22
N ALA A 53 -26.05 15.84 -21.17
CA ALA A 53 -26.67 14.55 -20.92
C ALA A 53 -25.60 13.49 -20.57
N THR A 54 -24.50 13.46 -21.32
CA THR A 54 -23.37 12.56 -21.06
C THR A 54 -22.74 12.81 -19.69
N GLU A 55 -22.52 14.06 -19.31
CA GLU A 55 -22.01 14.40 -17.97
C GLU A 55 -22.92 13.84 -16.87
N THR A 56 -24.24 13.98 -17.04
CA THR A 56 -25.24 13.45 -16.09
C THR A 56 -25.20 11.93 -16.00
N CYS A 57 -25.16 11.24 -17.14
CA CYS A 57 -25.05 9.77 -17.19
C CYS A 57 -23.74 9.28 -16.57
N LEU A 58 -22.63 9.99 -16.78
CA LEU A 58 -21.34 9.66 -16.17
C LEU A 58 -21.37 9.83 -14.65
N LYS A 59 -22.05 10.85 -14.12
CA LYS A 59 -22.25 11.01 -12.67
C LYS A 59 -23.11 9.89 -12.08
N GLN A 60 -24.16 9.47 -12.79
CA GLN A 60 -24.97 8.30 -12.38
C GLN A 60 -24.13 7.02 -12.35
N LEU A 61 -23.33 6.78 -13.41
CA LEU A 61 -22.43 5.64 -13.50
C LEU A 61 -21.38 5.64 -12.37
N GLN A 62 -20.86 6.81 -11.98
CA GLN A 62 -19.97 6.94 -10.82
C GLN A 62 -20.66 6.48 -9.53
N GLY A 63 -21.93 6.83 -9.32
CA GLY A 63 -22.74 6.37 -8.20
C GLY A 63 -22.91 4.86 -8.20
N THR A 64 -23.27 4.27 -9.34
CA THR A 64 -23.41 2.82 -9.50
C THR A 64 -22.08 2.09 -9.22
N LEU A 65 -20.97 2.58 -9.79
CA LEU A 65 -19.64 2.01 -9.55
C LEU A 65 -19.26 2.06 -8.07
N ASN A 66 -19.58 3.14 -7.37
CA ASN A 66 -19.31 3.27 -5.95
C ASN A 66 -20.06 2.20 -5.13
N VAL A 67 -21.35 1.99 -5.43
CA VAL A 67 -22.17 0.94 -4.79
C VAL A 67 -21.61 -0.44 -5.11
N THR A 68 -21.29 -0.73 -6.37
CA THR A 68 -20.69 -2.01 -6.78
C THR A 68 -19.39 -2.29 -6.03
N ARG A 69 -18.50 -1.30 -5.90
CA ARG A 69 -17.24 -1.42 -5.14
C ARG A 69 -17.48 -1.68 -3.66
N ARG A 70 -18.52 -1.09 -3.07
CA ARG A 70 -18.91 -1.39 -1.68
C ARG A 70 -19.38 -2.84 -1.55
N SER A 71 -20.14 -3.36 -2.51
CA SER A 71 -20.54 -4.78 -2.54
C SER A 71 -19.33 -5.72 -2.59
N PHE A 72 -18.31 -5.44 -3.39
CA PHE A 72 -17.06 -6.24 -3.41
C PHE A 72 -16.30 -6.20 -2.08
N ARG A 73 -16.51 -5.18 -1.24
CA ARG A 73 -15.84 -5.01 0.06
C ARG A 73 -16.71 -5.41 1.26
N LEU A 74 -17.93 -5.93 1.03
CA LEU A 74 -18.96 -6.12 2.05
C LEU A 74 -18.47 -6.78 3.35
N PHE A 75 -17.60 -7.79 3.27
CA PHE A 75 -17.09 -8.50 4.46
C PHE A 75 -15.62 -8.19 4.79
N ARG A 76 -14.98 -7.27 4.08
CA ARG A 76 -13.56 -6.95 4.30
C ARG A 76 -13.29 -6.27 5.64
N PHE A 77 -14.32 -5.71 6.27
CA PHE A 77 -14.19 -5.19 7.63
C PHE A 77 -13.84 -6.30 8.65
N LEU A 78 -14.29 -7.54 8.41
CA LEU A 78 -13.94 -8.70 9.25
C LEU A 78 -12.44 -9.01 9.15
N GLU A 79 -11.87 -8.96 7.95
CA GLU A 79 -10.43 -9.12 7.74
C GLU A 79 -9.65 -8.02 8.48
N ALA A 80 -10.13 -6.78 8.41
CA ALA A 80 -9.50 -5.66 9.09
C ALA A 80 -9.58 -5.78 10.63
N PHE A 81 -10.73 -6.19 11.19
CA PHE A 81 -10.85 -6.47 12.62
C PHE A 81 -9.95 -7.61 13.06
N ASN A 82 -9.93 -8.72 12.32
CA ASN A 82 -9.05 -9.84 12.63
C ASN A 82 -7.58 -9.41 12.59
N ALA A 83 -7.17 -8.68 11.55
CA ALA A 83 -5.81 -8.18 11.40
C ALA A 83 -5.41 -7.15 12.48
N SER A 84 -6.36 -6.41 13.03
CA SER A 84 -6.16 -5.55 14.21
C SER A 84 -5.98 -6.39 15.47
N TYR A 85 -6.85 -7.39 15.67
CA TYR A 85 -6.82 -8.27 16.83
C TYR A 85 -5.53 -9.09 16.90
N THR A 86 -5.05 -9.64 15.78
CA THR A 86 -3.77 -10.36 15.72
C THR A 86 -2.59 -9.46 16.13
N LEU A 87 -2.57 -8.20 15.68
CA LEU A 87 -1.52 -7.25 16.10
C LEU A 87 -1.63 -6.92 17.60
N TYR A 88 -2.84 -6.79 18.11
CA TYR A 88 -3.08 -6.56 19.53
C TYR A 88 -2.60 -7.73 20.40
N LEU A 89 -2.67 -8.97 19.92
CA LEU A 89 -2.18 -10.14 20.65
C LEU A 89 -0.65 -10.29 20.64
N THR A 90 0.08 -9.49 19.86
CA THR A 90 1.55 -9.56 19.83
C THR A 90 2.12 -9.19 21.20
N GLU A 91 3.04 -9.99 21.73
CA GLU A 91 3.62 -9.83 23.08
C GLU A 91 4.32 -8.48 23.24
N THR A 92 5.16 -8.11 22.27
CA THR A 92 5.89 -6.85 22.25
C THR A 92 5.14 -5.80 21.42
N LYS A 93 4.65 -4.76 22.08
CA LYS A 93 3.89 -3.68 21.43
C LYS A 93 4.75 -2.44 21.36
N THR A 94 5.19 -2.10 20.15
CA THR A 94 5.83 -0.81 19.89
C THR A 94 4.77 0.24 19.58
N ILE A 95 5.18 1.52 19.50
CA ILE A 95 4.28 2.60 19.09
C ILE A 95 3.70 2.35 17.69
N GLU A 96 4.48 1.76 16.77
CA GLU A 96 4.00 1.44 15.42
C GLU A 96 2.94 0.34 15.45
N THR A 97 3.09 -0.65 16.33
CA THR A 97 2.07 -1.70 16.52
C THR A 97 0.75 -1.09 17.00
N TRP A 98 0.79 -0.17 17.97
CA TRP A 98 -0.42 0.51 18.43
C TRP A 98 -1.08 1.37 17.35
N LEU A 99 -0.28 2.09 16.56
CA LEU A 99 -0.78 2.86 15.42
C LEU A 99 -1.40 1.95 14.34
N ASP A 100 -0.80 0.80 14.06
CA ASP A 100 -1.35 -0.18 13.13
C ASP A 100 -2.66 -0.81 13.66
N VAL A 101 -2.75 -1.08 14.97
CA VAL A 101 -3.99 -1.55 15.62
C VAL A 101 -5.08 -0.49 15.47
N ALA A 102 -4.80 0.76 15.82
CA ALA A 102 -5.75 1.87 15.68
C ALA A 102 -6.16 2.10 14.23
N SER A 103 -5.21 1.99 13.29
CA SER A 103 -5.48 2.11 11.86
C SER A 103 -6.44 1.03 11.38
N LYS A 104 -6.14 -0.24 11.65
CA LYS A 104 -6.93 -1.37 11.19
C LYS A 104 -8.30 -1.42 11.86
N SER A 105 -8.40 -1.13 13.15
CA SER A 105 -9.69 -1.06 13.85
C SER A 105 -10.58 0.05 13.29
N SER A 106 -10.02 1.22 13.00
CA SER A 106 -10.77 2.34 12.39
C SER A 106 -11.23 2.01 10.97
N LEU A 107 -10.35 1.42 10.14
CA LEU A 107 -10.72 0.95 8.80
C LEU A 107 -11.79 -0.16 8.83
N ALA A 108 -11.76 -1.01 9.86
CA ALA A 108 -12.78 -2.01 10.08
C ALA A 108 -14.13 -1.38 10.45
N THR A 109 -14.15 -0.42 11.38
CA THR A 109 -15.37 0.32 11.72
C THR A 109 -15.93 1.06 10.51
N PHE A 110 -15.09 1.72 9.71
CA PHE A 110 -15.50 2.32 8.44
C PHE A 110 -16.17 1.30 7.52
N GLY A 111 -15.52 0.16 7.25
CA GLY A 111 -16.07 -0.87 6.39
C GLY A 111 -17.39 -1.44 6.93
N MET A 112 -17.51 -1.62 8.25
CA MET A 112 -18.73 -2.09 8.90
C MET A 112 -19.91 -1.12 8.68
N LEU A 113 -19.67 0.19 8.81
CA LEU A 113 -20.69 1.22 8.57
C LEU A 113 -21.07 1.29 7.09
N GLU A 114 -20.12 1.15 6.16
CA GLU A 114 -20.43 1.02 4.73
C GLU A 114 -21.29 -0.23 4.44
N SER A 115 -20.99 -1.35 5.10
CA SER A 115 -21.72 -2.61 4.91
C SER A 115 -23.14 -2.56 5.44
N VAL A 116 -23.34 -1.96 6.62
CA VAL A 116 -24.67 -1.79 7.23
C VAL A 116 -25.56 -0.84 6.42
N THR A 117 -24.99 0.16 5.78
CA THR A 117 -25.74 1.12 4.95
C THR A 117 -25.90 0.68 3.49
N LEU A 118 -25.29 -0.44 3.08
CA LEU A 118 -25.36 -0.90 1.69
C LEU A 118 -26.79 -1.20 1.20
N PRO A 119 -27.68 -1.86 1.97
CA PRO A 119 -29.03 -2.18 1.50
C PRO A 119 -29.83 -0.91 1.13
N ASP A 120 -29.76 0.13 1.97
CA ASP A 120 -30.38 1.43 1.71
C ASP A 120 -29.86 2.10 0.43
N LEU A 121 -28.62 1.81 0.04
CA LEU A 121 -27.99 2.38 -1.17
C LEU A 121 -28.31 1.59 -2.45
N LEU A 122 -28.89 0.40 -2.35
CA LEU A 122 -29.31 -0.38 -3.51
C LEU A 122 -30.60 0.16 -4.15
N GLY A 123 -31.36 1.00 -3.44
CA GLY A 123 -32.60 1.60 -3.93
C GLY A 123 -33.70 0.57 -4.19
N VAL A 124 -33.72 -0.52 -3.42
CA VAL A 124 -34.79 -1.52 -3.47
C VAL A 124 -35.92 -1.07 -2.55
N ASP A 125 -37.10 -0.86 -3.12
CA ASP A 125 -38.29 -0.46 -2.38
C ASP A 125 -38.54 -1.41 -1.20
N HIS A 126 -38.88 -0.83 -0.04
CA HIS A 126 -39.15 -1.54 1.23
C HIS A 126 -37.95 -2.23 1.91
N LEU A 127 -36.73 -2.10 1.38
CA LEU A 127 -35.52 -2.66 2.01
C LEU A 127 -34.63 -1.60 2.68
N GLU A 128 -35.14 -0.38 2.87
CA GLU A 128 -34.46 0.72 3.56
C GLU A 128 -34.51 0.51 5.08
N PHE A 129 -33.38 0.15 5.70
CA PHE A 129 -33.28 -0.08 7.14
C PHE A 129 -33.24 1.22 7.94
N PHE A 130 -32.55 2.25 7.43
CA PHE A 130 -32.34 3.52 8.12
C PHE A 130 -33.03 4.70 7.43
N GLY A 131 -33.28 4.57 6.12
CA GLY A 131 -33.82 5.62 5.27
C GLY A 131 -32.75 6.63 4.82
N PRO A 132 -33.06 7.51 3.85
CA PRO A 132 -32.04 8.29 3.13
C PRO A 132 -31.25 9.26 4.02
N ALA A 133 -31.93 9.95 4.94
CA ALA A 133 -31.31 10.96 5.79
C ALA A 133 -30.34 10.34 6.82
N GLN A 134 -30.75 9.25 7.45
CA GLN A 134 -29.92 8.55 8.43
C GLN A 134 -28.76 7.81 7.75
N THR A 135 -29.00 7.20 6.59
CA THR A 135 -27.94 6.58 5.77
C THR A 135 -26.91 7.60 5.32
N ALA A 136 -27.32 8.81 4.91
CA ALA A 136 -26.38 9.89 4.58
C ALA A 136 -25.53 10.28 5.80
N LYS A 137 -26.15 10.44 6.97
CA LYS A 137 -25.44 10.76 8.22
C LYS A 137 -24.42 9.68 8.60
N ILE A 138 -24.81 8.41 8.59
CA ILE A 138 -23.91 7.29 8.91
C ILE A 138 -22.75 7.25 7.91
N ASN A 139 -22.99 7.51 6.63
CA ASN A 139 -21.94 7.57 5.62
C ASN A 139 -20.93 8.70 5.86
N VAL A 140 -21.38 9.87 6.34
CA VAL A 140 -20.49 10.98 6.75
C VAL A 140 -19.70 10.60 7.99
N ASP A 141 -20.36 10.03 9.02
CA ASP A 141 -19.70 9.57 10.26
C ASP A 141 -18.65 8.48 9.95
N ALA A 142 -18.93 7.61 8.98
CA ALA A 142 -17.98 6.60 8.50
C ALA A 142 -16.69 7.23 7.91
N GLN A 143 -16.77 8.39 7.26
CA GLN A 143 -15.59 9.08 6.72
C GLN A 143 -14.59 9.46 7.81
N ILE A 144 -15.05 9.75 9.03
CA ILE A 144 -14.19 10.07 10.17
C ILE A 144 -13.29 8.87 10.49
N PHE A 145 -13.87 7.67 10.56
CA PHE A 145 -13.12 6.45 10.82
C PHE A 145 -12.16 6.11 9.69
N TRP A 146 -12.55 6.36 8.43
CA TRP A 146 -11.64 6.19 7.31
C TRP A 146 -10.45 7.14 7.40
N PHE A 147 -10.70 8.42 7.69
CA PHE A 147 -9.65 9.42 7.88
C PHE A 147 -8.69 9.04 9.01
N ILE A 148 -9.21 8.69 10.20
CA ILE A 148 -8.39 8.27 11.34
C ILE A 148 -7.56 7.03 10.97
N GLY A 149 -8.17 6.07 10.28
CA GLY A 149 -7.53 4.84 9.83
C GLY A 149 -6.34 5.10 8.90
N LEU A 150 -6.53 5.95 7.89
CA LEU A 150 -5.47 6.37 6.96
C LEU A 150 -4.39 7.18 7.67
N TYR A 151 -4.78 8.12 8.54
CA TYR A 151 -3.85 8.97 9.26
C TYR A 151 -2.93 8.15 10.17
N ALA A 152 -3.49 7.24 10.98
CA ALA A 152 -2.70 6.35 11.82
C ALA A 152 -1.79 5.41 11.00
N SER A 153 -2.27 4.92 9.84
CA SER A 153 -1.46 4.10 8.91
C SER A 153 -0.29 4.90 8.35
N ALA A 154 -0.52 6.15 7.93
CA ALA A 154 0.49 7.04 7.39
C ALA A 154 1.58 7.34 8.43
N VAL A 155 1.18 7.69 9.66
CA VAL A 155 2.13 7.95 10.76
C VAL A 155 2.94 6.70 11.11
N SER A 156 2.29 5.54 11.24
CA SER A 156 3.00 4.25 11.46
C SER A 156 4.02 3.96 10.37
N THR A 157 3.61 4.14 9.11
CA THR A 157 4.45 3.87 7.94
C THR A 157 5.62 4.86 7.85
N ALA A 158 5.39 6.13 8.20
CA ALA A 158 6.44 7.15 8.27
C ALA A 158 7.46 6.84 9.35
N ILE A 159 7.03 6.43 10.56
CA ILE A 159 7.95 6.03 11.63
C ILE A 159 8.79 4.83 11.22
N LYS A 160 8.18 3.81 10.58
CA LYS A 160 8.92 2.65 10.04
C LYS A 160 9.96 3.07 9.00
N LEU A 161 9.59 3.99 8.10
CA LEU A 161 10.50 4.50 7.08
C LEU A 161 11.68 5.26 7.69
N VAL A 162 11.41 6.15 8.66
CA VAL A 162 12.46 6.87 9.40
C VAL A 162 13.35 5.91 10.17
N ARG A 163 12.79 4.85 10.78
CA ARG A 163 13.58 3.81 11.46
C ARG A 163 14.50 3.08 10.48
N ILE A 164 14.02 2.69 9.30
CA ILE A 164 14.86 2.04 8.28
C ILE A 164 15.99 2.97 7.83
N LEU A 165 15.70 4.27 7.64
CA LEU A 165 16.71 5.26 7.24
C LEU A 165 17.72 5.55 8.36
N ALA A 166 17.27 5.68 9.61
CA ALA A 166 18.10 5.98 10.77
C ALA A 166 18.94 4.79 11.24
N TYR A 167 18.40 3.58 11.15
CA TYR A 167 19.07 2.34 11.54
C TYR A 167 19.53 1.51 10.34
N SER A 168 19.76 2.14 9.18
CA SER A 168 20.53 1.51 8.11
C SER A 168 21.92 1.21 8.71
N PRO A 169 22.26 -0.05 9.04
CA PRO A 169 23.45 -0.42 9.77
C PRO A 169 24.67 0.18 9.11
N VAL A 170 25.26 1.18 9.77
CA VAL A 170 26.70 1.35 9.73
C VAL A 170 27.25 0.04 10.31
N PRO A 171 28.05 -0.74 9.58
CA PRO A 171 28.47 -2.07 10.01
C PRO A 171 29.13 -2.00 11.39
N GLN A 172 28.63 -2.81 12.33
CA GLN A 172 29.19 -2.99 13.69
C GLN A 172 30.47 -3.82 13.71
N THR A 173 31.43 -3.50 12.85
CA THR A 173 32.81 -3.98 13.03
C THR A 173 33.71 -2.78 13.07
N GLY A 174 33.84 -2.22 14.28
CA GLY A 174 34.95 -1.38 14.67
C GLY A 174 36.23 -2.22 14.72
N GLU A 175 36.77 -2.57 13.57
CA GLU A 175 38.21 -2.76 13.38
C GLU A 175 38.56 -2.25 11.99
N GLY A 176 39.20 -1.09 11.96
CA GLY A 176 39.74 -0.53 10.73
C GLY A 176 39.60 0.97 10.60
N PHE A 177 40.04 1.73 11.60
CA PHE A 177 40.78 2.98 11.35
C PHE A 177 41.54 3.41 12.61
N GLY A 178 42.85 3.16 12.64
CA GLY A 178 43.82 3.93 13.42
C GLY A 178 43.99 3.62 14.91
N THR A 179 44.82 2.63 15.25
CA THR A 179 45.77 2.75 16.36
C THR A 179 47.12 2.20 15.93
N GLY A 180 48.09 3.11 15.78
CA GLY A 180 49.47 2.76 15.49
C GLY A 180 50.15 2.14 16.71
N LYS A 181 51.19 1.34 16.41
CA LYS A 181 52.31 0.93 17.26
C LYS A 181 51.96 0.47 18.68
N ASP A 182 52.17 -0.83 18.91
CA ASP A 182 53.26 -1.25 19.80
C ASP A 182 53.68 -2.69 19.47
N THR A 183 54.69 -2.78 18.61
CA THR A 183 55.46 -4.01 18.39
C THR A 183 56.43 -4.13 19.56
N LYS A 184 56.12 -5.01 20.52
CA LYS A 184 57.14 -5.54 21.43
C LYS A 184 57.49 -6.96 21.01
N GLU A 185 58.73 -7.09 20.56
CA GLU A 185 59.41 -8.32 20.21
C GLU A 185 59.27 -9.41 21.29
N LYS A 186 59.07 -10.65 20.85
CA LYS A 186 59.87 -11.75 21.38
C LYS A 186 60.10 -12.83 20.33
N SER A 187 61.38 -12.92 19.98
CA SER A 187 62.06 -13.93 19.19
C SER A 187 61.73 -15.36 19.64
N GLY A 188 61.43 -16.21 18.66
CA GLY A 188 61.41 -17.67 18.77
C GLY A 188 61.52 -18.26 17.36
N SER A 189 62.71 -18.76 17.04
CA SER A 189 63.09 -19.38 15.77
C SER A 189 62.25 -20.63 15.48
N GLU A 190 61.32 -20.53 14.53
CA GLU A 190 60.66 -21.68 13.90
C GLU A 190 60.71 -21.55 12.37
N LYS A 191 61.04 -22.70 11.76
CA LYS A 191 61.36 -22.99 10.35
C LYS A 191 60.51 -22.21 9.32
N GLU A 192 61.21 -21.67 8.32
CA GLU A 192 60.67 -20.76 7.28
C GLU A 192 59.70 -21.42 6.29
N GLU A 193 59.74 -22.73 6.08
CA GLU A 193 58.92 -23.40 5.04
C GLU A 193 57.43 -23.59 5.40
N GLY A 194 57.04 -23.42 6.68
CA GLY A 194 55.64 -23.59 7.13
C GLY A 194 54.86 -22.29 7.38
N LYS A 195 55.52 -21.12 7.30
CA LYS A 195 54.89 -19.81 7.57
C LYS A 195 54.18 -19.23 6.35
N GLU A 196 54.72 -19.43 5.15
CA GLU A 196 54.10 -18.92 3.91
C GLU A 196 52.78 -19.61 3.60
N GLU A 197 52.70 -20.94 3.76
CA GLU A 197 51.46 -21.70 3.61
C GLU A 197 50.38 -21.27 4.61
N LYS A 198 50.76 -21.01 5.86
CA LYS A 198 49.84 -20.58 6.91
C LYS A 198 49.27 -19.18 6.62
N ILE A 199 50.12 -18.26 6.15
CA ILE A 199 49.73 -16.90 5.74
C ILE A 199 48.87 -16.92 4.47
N GLU A 200 49.15 -17.82 3.51
CA GLU A 200 48.35 -17.94 2.29
C GLU A 200 46.96 -18.52 2.57
N ASN A 201 46.86 -19.53 3.44
CA ASN A 201 45.59 -20.13 3.84
C ASN A 201 44.73 -19.12 4.62
N GLU A 202 45.35 -18.33 5.52
CA GLU A 202 44.69 -17.25 6.25
C GLU A 202 44.20 -16.13 5.32
N LYS A 203 44.97 -15.77 4.29
CA LYS A 203 44.55 -14.83 3.23
C LYS A 203 43.38 -15.36 2.39
N LYS A 204 43.32 -16.66 2.09
CA LYS A 204 42.20 -17.28 1.35
C LYS A 204 40.92 -17.26 2.19
N LEU A 205 41.00 -17.64 3.47
CA LEU A 205 39.88 -17.57 4.41
C LEU A 205 39.35 -16.14 4.58
N LEU A 206 40.24 -15.14 4.66
CA LEU A 206 39.86 -13.73 4.72
C LEU A 206 39.18 -13.23 3.43
N LYS A 207 39.63 -13.68 2.25
CA LYS A 207 39.00 -13.36 0.96
C LYS A 207 37.60 -13.99 0.84
N GLU A 208 37.45 -15.26 1.17
CA GLU A 208 36.15 -15.94 1.17
C GLU A 208 35.17 -15.30 2.17
N ALA A 209 35.65 -14.95 3.37
CA ALA A 209 34.85 -14.22 4.35
C ALA A 209 34.46 -12.81 3.86
N ALA A 210 35.35 -12.11 3.15
CA ALA A 210 35.06 -10.80 2.57
C ALA A 210 34.04 -10.87 1.42
N GLU A 211 34.10 -11.92 0.59
CA GLU A 211 33.14 -12.18 -0.48
C GLU A 211 31.75 -12.52 0.06
N LYS A 212 31.65 -13.45 1.03
CA LYS A 212 30.39 -13.76 1.73
C LYS A 212 29.75 -12.51 2.33
N ARG A 213 30.54 -11.69 3.04
CA ARG A 213 30.06 -10.39 3.58
C ARG A 213 29.59 -9.43 2.48
N LYS A 214 30.22 -9.44 1.30
CA LYS A 214 29.83 -8.57 0.17
C LYS A 214 28.50 -9.03 -0.43
N GLU A 215 28.28 -10.34 -0.51
CA GLU A 215 27.01 -10.93 -0.97
C GLU A 215 25.88 -10.66 0.01
N GLU A 216 26.09 -10.92 1.31
CA GLU A 216 25.13 -10.61 2.37
C GLU A 216 24.73 -9.13 2.37
N ARG A 217 25.71 -8.22 2.20
CA ARG A 217 25.45 -6.77 2.07
C ARG A 217 24.60 -6.42 0.86
N LYS A 218 24.84 -7.05 -0.30
CA LYS A 218 24.06 -6.81 -1.51
C LYS A 218 22.62 -7.30 -1.33
N GLU A 219 22.43 -8.47 -0.75
CA GLU A 219 21.11 -9.04 -0.49
C GLU A 219 20.33 -8.20 0.52
N TRP A 220 21.00 -7.81 1.60
CA TRP A 220 20.43 -6.92 2.61
C TRP A 220 20.04 -5.56 2.02
N ALA A 221 20.92 -4.93 1.23
CA ALA A 221 20.63 -3.65 0.58
C ALA A 221 19.45 -3.76 -0.40
N LYS A 222 19.36 -4.85 -1.16
CA LYS A 222 18.19 -5.14 -2.03
C LYS A 222 16.91 -5.28 -1.22
N LYS A 223 16.95 -6.02 -0.10
CA LYS A 223 15.79 -6.21 0.79
C LYS A 223 15.31 -4.88 1.35
N VAL A 224 16.22 -4.06 1.86
CA VAL A 224 15.93 -2.74 2.45
C VAL A 224 15.38 -1.78 1.41
N SER A 225 16.00 -1.72 0.23
CA SER A 225 15.50 -0.87 -0.86
C SER A 225 14.08 -1.25 -1.26
N LYS A 226 13.79 -2.55 -1.37
CA LYS A 226 12.44 -3.05 -1.68
C LYS A 226 11.45 -2.71 -0.58
N GLU A 227 11.80 -2.94 0.68
CA GLU A 227 10.95 -2.62 1.84
C GLU A 227 10.67 -1.12 1.94
N THR A 228 11.69 -0.28 1.77
CA THR A 228 11.61 1.19 1.71
C THR A 228 10.68 1.63 0.59
N SER A 229 10.82 1.05 -0.61
CA SER A 229 9.96 1.37 -1.75
C SER A 229 8.49 0.99 -1.49
N LEU A 230 8.23 -0.16 -0.88
CA LEU A 230 6.86 -0.61 -0.57
C LEU A 230 6.21 0.28 0.51
N LEU A 231 6.96 0.61 1.57
CA LEU A 231 6.48 1.52 2.61
C LEU A 231 6.27 2.94 2.05
N GLY A 232 7.17 3.42 1.19
CA GLY A 232 7.02 4.71 0.52
C GLY A 232 5.79 4.79 -0.37
N GLN A 233 5.53 3.75 -1.17
CA GLN A 233 4.31 3.66 -2.01
C GLN A 233 3.05 3.62 -1.16
N LYS A 234 3.05 2.84 -0.07
CA LYS A 234 1.93 2.79 0.88
C LYS A 234 1.68 4.16 1.51
N LEU A 235 2.71 4.82 2.00
CA LEU A 235 2.61 6.15 2.62
C LEU A 235 2.03 7.17 1.63
N LEU A 236 2.54 7.18 0.39
CA LEU A 236 2.03 8.06 -0.65
C LEU A 236 0.55 7.80 -0.95
N ALA A 237 0.15 6.53 -1.05
CA ALA A 237 -1.25 6.17 -1.26
C ALA A 237 -2.14 6.61 -0.09
N ASP A 238 -1.74 6.35 1.15
CA ASP A 238 -2.51 6.74 2.34
C ASP A 238 -2.65 8.28 2.42
N VAL A 239 -1.59 9.03 2.14
CA VAL A 239 -1.61 10.51 2.17
C VAL A 239 -2.47 11.10 1.08
N LEU A 240 -2.39 10.58 -0.16
CA LEU A 240 -3.27 11.02 -1.25
C LEU A 240 -4.74 10.70 -0.95
N ASP A 241 -5.00 9.54 -0.37
CA ASP A 241 -6.36 9.11 -0.06
C ASP A 241 -6.98 9.87 1.11
N LEU A 242 -6.20 10.53 2.00
CA LEU A 242 -6.73 11.38 3.08
C LEU A 242 -7.57 12.55 2.58
N ILE A 243 -7.32 13.02 1.35
CA ILE A 243 -8.05 14.14 0.74
C ILE A 243 -9.54 13.77 0.56
N ILE A 244 -9.83 12.50 0.27
CA ILE A 244 -11.18 12.03 -0.05
C ILE A 244 -12.12 12.14 1.16
N PRO A 245 -11.86 11.50 2.32
CA PRO A 245 -12.72 11.66 3.49
C PRO A 245 -12.68 13.10 4.04
N ALA A 246 -11.54 13.79 3.97
CA ALA A 246 -11.44 15.19 4.42
C ALA A 246 -12.37 16.12 3.62
N SER A 247 -12.45 15.93 2.30
CA SER A 247 -13.40 16.67 1.46
C SER A 247 -14.85 16.25 1.71
N ALA A 248 -15.11 14.95 1.91
CA ALA A 248 -16.46 14.43 2.17
C ALA A 248 -17.05 14.96 3.49
N MET A 249 -16.20 15.19 4.49
CA MET A 249 -16.58 15.81 5.77
C MET A 249 -16.65 17.34 5.71
N GLY A 250 -16.26 17.96 4.59
CA GLY A 250 -16.23 19.41 4.43
C GLY A 250 -15.08 20.12 5.16
N TRP A 251 -14.06 19.38 5.64
CA TRP A 251 -12.88 19.97 6.30
C TRP A 251 -11.99 20.74 5.32
N VAL A 252 -11.94 20.29 4.06
CA VAL A 252 -11.18 20.94 2.99
C VAL A 252 -12.09 21.07 1.77
N LYS A 253 -12.07 22.23 1.11
CA LYS A 253 -12.75 22.45 -0.16
C LYS A 253 -11.80 22.09 -1.30
N VAL A 254 -11.92 20.86 -1.80
CA VAL A 254 -11.14 20.37 -2.94
C VAL A 254 -12.07 20.13 -4.11
N ASP A 255 -11.65 20.54 -5.31
CA ASP A 255 -12.40 20.29 -6.53
C ASP A 255 -12.49 18.78 -6.82
N ALA A 256 -13.64 18.36 -7.36
CA ALA A 256 -13.88 16.95 -7.69
C ALA A 256 -12.85 16.38 -8.67
N GLY A 257 -12.26 17.20 -9.54
CA GLY A 257 -11.22 16.81 -10.47
C GLY A 257 -9.93 16.42 -9.76
N ILE A 258 -9.53 17.18 -8.73
CA ILE A 258 -8.33 16.86 -7.92
C ILE A 258 -8.54 15.57 -7.13
N ILE A 259 -9.72 15.38 -6.54
CA ILE A 259 -10.08 14.12 -5.88
C ILE A 259 -10.01 12.97 -6.89
N GLY A 260 -10.44 13.20 -8.13
CA GLY A 260 -10.37 12.25 -9.23
C GLY A 260 -8.95 11.85 -9.58
N ILE A 261 -8.04 12.82 -9.69
CA ILE A 261 -6.63 12.59 -9.98
C ILE A 261 -5.94 11.83 -8.84
N ALA A 262 -6.18 12.22 -7.59
CA ALA A 262 -5.65 11.52 -6.42
C ALA A 262 -6.12 10.07 -6.38
N MET A 263 -7.43 9.86 -6.53
CA MET A 263 -8.05 8.54 -6.57
C MET A 263 -7.55 7.70 -7.75
N TRP A 264 -7.35 8.29 -8.92
CA TRP A 264 -6.80 7.62 -10.09
C TRP A 264 -5.37 7.14 -9.82
N SER A 265 -4.53 8.04 -9.30
CA SER A 265 -3.13 7.76 -8.98
C SER A 265 -3.01 6.64 -7.95
N THR A 266 -3.78 6.67 -6.86
CA THR A 266 -3.76 5.60 -5.86
C THR A 266 -4.34 4.30 -6.38
N SER A 267 -5.33 4.34 -7.28
CA SER A 267 -5.89 3.14 -7.93
C SER A 267 -4.90 2.44 -8.84
N VAL A 268 -4.12 3.19 -9.62
CA VAL A 268 -3.05 2.61 -10.46
C VAL A 268 -1.98 1.96 -9.58
N LEU A 269 -1.49 2.67 -8.55
CA LEU A 269 -0.47 2.14 -7.64
C LEU A 269 -0.94 0.85 -6.95
N THR A 270 -2.10 0.89 -6.32
CA THR A 270 -2.63 -0.26 -5.57
C THR A 270 -3.14 -1.39 -6.47
N GLY A 271 -3.59 -1.08 -7.69
CA GLY A 271 -3.98 -2.06 -8.71
C GLY A 271 -2.78 -2.84 -9.24
N LEU A 272 -1.65 -2.16 -9.50
CA LEU A 272 -0.40 -2.83 -9.88
C LEU A 272 0.11 -3.75 -8.78
N ASP A 273 -0.03 -3.36 -7.51
CA ASP A 273 0.32 -4.23 -6.40
C ASP A 273 -0.59 -5.45 -6.27
N ALA A 274 -1.88 -5.29 -6.55
CA ALA A 274 -2.80 -6.41 -6.63
C ALA A 274 -2.43 -7.37 -7.77
N TRP A 275 -2.11 -6.85 -8.95
CA TRP A 275 -1.62 -7.63 -10.08
C TRP A 275 -0.37 -8.44 -9.73
N ARG A 276 0.64 -7.78 -9.14
CA ARG A 276 1.88 -8.44 -8.70
C ARG A 276 1.63 -9.47 -7.60
N ARG A 277 0.68 -9.23 -6.68
CA ARG A 277 0.32 -10.17 -5.62
C ARG A 277 -0.26 -11.46 -6.21
N VAL A 278 -1.28 -11.33 -7.05
CA VAL A 278 -1.90 -12.47 -7.76
C VAL A 278 -0.84 -13.26 -8.51
N GLY A 279 0.11 -12.57 -9.14
CA GLY A 279 1.17 -13.26 -9.86
C GLY A 279 2.11 -14.08 -9.00
N ARG A 280 2.53 -13.57 -7.83
CA ARG A 280 3.33 -14.35 -6.88
C ARG A 280 2.56 -15.53 -6.30
N ASP A 281 1.26 -15.38 -6.08
CA ASP A 281 0.44 -16.46 -5.54
C ASP A 281 0.24 -17.59 -6.56
N LEU A 282 0.15 -17.27 -7.86
CA LEU A 282 0.16 -18.27 -8.93
C LEU A 282 1.50 -19.01 -9.02
N GLU A 283 2.63 -18.31 -8.96
CA GLU A 283 3.95 -18.94 -8.96
C GLU A 283 4.11 -19.91 -7.79
N ARG A 284 3.64 -19.53 -6.60
CA ARG A 284 3.65 -20.40 -5.42
C ARG A 284 2.79 -21.65 -5.59
N ARG A 285 1.62 -21.52 -6.23
CA ARG A 285 0.73 -22.66 -6.50
C ARG A 285 1.30 -23.61 -7.55
N GLN A 286 2.07 -23.11 -8.51
CA GLN A 286 2.75 -23.95 -9.51
C GLN A 286 4.01 -24.62 -8.95
N ALA A 287 4.60 -24.07 -7.89
CA ALA A 287 5.78 -24.62 -7.22
C ALA A 287 5.46 -25.60 -6.09
N ALA A 288 4.21 -25.66 -5.63
CA ALA A 288 3.71 -26.59 -4.62
C ALA A 288 3.15 -27.86 -5.27
#